data_AF-A0A1Q3GRF8-F1
#
_entry.id   AF-A0A1Q3GRF8-F1
#
_cell.length_a   1.000
_cell.length_b   1.000
_cell.length_c   1.000
_cell.angle_alpha   90.00
_cell.angle_beta   90.00
_cell.angle_gamma   90.00
#
_symmetry.space_group_name_H-M   'P 1'
#
loop_
_entity.id
_entity.type
_entity.pdbx_description
1 polymer ?
#
loop_
_entity_poly.entity_id
_entity_poly.type
_entity_poly.pdbx_seq_one_letter_code
_entity_poly.pdbx_strand_id
1 'polypeptide(L)'
;MGKDSGQKDITLRFIEVYKHLADVNPLYQNKSEFARQMNEHVQTLNAVLNGRRETSITFLNKLFHSFKVNPLYIFFGKGNMLLPESNEFEDDNEREIKRLATLVKGLEKDVENFRIVIAAKDETISAQKRENNTLTEQIKLLKQSVKVKQ
;
A
#
# COMPACT_ATOMS: atom_id res chain seq x y z
N MET A 1 -11.57 38.92 9.67
CA MET A 1 -12.56 38.00 9.08
C MET A 1 -11.86 36.69 8.74
N GLY A 2 -12.43 35.51 9.04
CA GLY A 2 -12.01 34.28 8.34
C GLY A 2 -11.84 32.97 9.14
N LYS A 3 -12.15 32.88 10.45
CA LYS A 3 -12.08 31.58 11.16
C LYS A 3 -13.34 30.71 11.02
N ASP A 4 -14.48 31.29 10.62
CA ASP A 4 -15.77 30.60 10.55
C ASP A 4 -16.13 30.04 9.16
N SER A 5 -15.30 30.20 8.13
CA SER A 5 -15.65 29.78 6.76
C SER A 5 -15.46 28.27 6.55
N GLY A 6 -14.36 27.69 7.04
CA GLY A 6 -14.00 26.30 6.73
C GLY A 6 -15.02 25.27 7.20
N GLN A 7 -15.56 25.44 8.41
CA GLN A 7 -16.53 24.50 8.97
C GLN A 7 -17.91 24.60 8.31
N LYS A 8 -18.28 25.80 7.86
CA LYS A 8 -19.48 26.00 7.02
C LYS A 8 -19.31 25.33 5.66
N ASP A 9 -18.15 25.48 5.01
CA ASP A 9 -17.87 24.86 3.73
C ASP A 9 -17.88 23.32 3.81
N ILE A 10 -17.32 22.76 4.88
CA ILE A 10 -17.39 21.31 5.17
C ILE A 10 -18.85 20.87 5.31
N THR A 11 -19.67 21.66 6.01
CA THR A 11 -21.08 21.34 6.21
C THR A 11 -21.89 21.42 4.91
N LEU A 12 -21.61 22.40 4.06
CA LEU A 12 -22.23 22.49 2.74
C LEU A 12 -21.89 21.28 1.88
N ARG A 13 -20.62 20.86 1.85
CA ARG A 13 -20.19 19.67 1.10
C ARG A 13 -20.72 18.37 1.69
N PHE A 14 -20.90 18.29 3.00
CA PHE A 14 -21.65 17.19 3.62
C PHE A 14 -23.08 17.08 3.08
N ILE A 15 -23.79 18.22 2.99
CA ILE A 15 -25.16 18.27 2.48
C ILE A 15 -25.21 17.85 1.00
N GLU A 16 -24.26 18.29 0.19
CA GLU A 16 -24.13 17.87 -1.22
C GLU A 16 -23.94 16.36 -1.35
N VAL A 17 -23.05 15.79 -0.55
CA VAL A 17 -22.81 14.35 -0.52
C VAL A 17 -24.07 13.60 -0.10
N TYR A 18 -24.77 14.06 0.94
CA TYR A 18 -26.04 13.44 1.34
C TYR A 18 -27.07 13.43 0.19
N LYS A 19 -27.21 14.56 -0.52
CA LYS A 19 -28.13 14.65 -1.67
C LYS A 19 -27.74 13.65 -2.76
N HIS A 20 -26.47 13.62 -3.13
CA HIS A 20 -25.98 12.66 -4.12
C HIS A 20 -26.26 11.21 -3.72
N LEU A 21 -25.98 10.84 -2.45
CA LEU A 21 -26.25 9.51 -1.93
C LEU A 21 -27.76 9.16 -1.96
N ALA A 22 -28.63 10.12 -1.63
CA ALA A 22 -30.08 9.96 -1.70
C ALA A 22 -30.62 9.86 -3.14
N ASP A 23 -29.93 10.46 -4.10
CA ASP A 23 -30.29 10.38 -5.52
C ASP A 23 -29.91 9.02 -6.11
N VAL A 24 -28.72 8.49 -5.76
CA VAL A 24 -28.25 7.19 -6.29
C VAL A 24 -28.84 5.98 -5.55
N ASN A 25 -29.27 6.16 -4.29
CA ASN A 25 -29.89 5.10 -3.51
C ASN A 25 -31.18 5.61 -2.84
N PRO A 26 -32.37 5.19 -3.32
CA PRO A 26 -33.67 5.61 -2.78
C PRO A 26 -33.84 5.36 -1.27
N LEU A 27 -33.11 4.39 -0.68
CA LEU A 27 -33.15 4.15 0.75
C LEU A 27 -32.75 5.40 1.57
N TYR A 28 -31.82 6.19 1.06
CA TYR A 28 -31.28 7.36 1.77
C TYR A 28 -32.11 8.63 1.58
N GLN A 29 -33.12 8.59 0.71
CA GLN A 29 -34.18 9.61 0.69
C GLN A 29 -34.95 9.63 2.01
N ASN A 30 -35.06 8.47 2.67
CA ASN A 30 -35.53 8.41 4.04
C ASN A 30 -34.42 8.85 5.01
N LYS A 31 -34.53 10.08 5.50
CA LYS A 31 -33.58 10.68 6.46
C LYS A 31 -33.41 9.86 7.73
N SER A 32 -34.45 9.15 8.18
CA SER A 32 -34.35 8.30 9.37
C SER A 32 -33.46 7.08 9.11
N GLU A 33 -33.57 6.46 7.93
CA GLU A 33 -32.70 5.34 7.53
C GLU A 33 -31.26 5.80 7.35
N PHE A 34 -31.04 6.94 6.69
CA PHE A 34 -29.69 7.50 6.57
C PHE A 34 -29.09 7.82 7.94
N ALA A 35 -29.83 8.50 8.82
CA ALA A 35 -29.36 8.81 10.18
C ALA A 35 -29.03 7.53 10.96
N ARG A 36 -29.86 6.49 10.86
CA ARG A 36 -29.62 5.19 11.47
C ARG A 36 -28.30 4.56 11.00
N GLN A 37 -28.00 4.61 9.70
CA GLN A 37 -26.75 4.09 9.16
C GLN A 37 -25.53 4.93 9.58
N MET A 38 -25.72 6.23 9.77
CA MET A 38 -24.72 7.12 10.37
C MET A 38 -24.58 6.92 11.89
N ASN A 39 -25.39 6.06 12.52
CA ASN A 39 -25.49 5.89 13.97
C ASN A 39 -25.76 7.21 14.70
N GLU A 40 -26.66 8.02 14.14
CA GLU A 40 -27.00 9.36 14.61
C GLU A 40 -28.51 9.53 14.67
N HIS A 41 -28.96 10.54 15.41
CA HIS A 41 -30.39 10.84 15.54
C HIS A 41 -30.88 11.65 14.32
N VAL A 42 -32.08 11.34 13.81
CA VAL A 42 -32.64 12.05 12.64
C VAL A 42 -32.82 13.56 12.89
N GLN A 43 -33.11 13.96 14.13
CA GLN A 43 -33.12 15.36 14.59
C GLN A 43 -31.76 16.04 14.36
N THR A 44 -30.66 15.36 14.69
CA THR A 44 -29.30 15.86 14.50
C THR A 44 -29.00 16.03 13.02
N LEU A 45 -29.29 15.00 12.21
CA LEU A 45 -29.16 15.08 10.75
C LEU A 45 -29.96 16.26 10.19
N ASN A 46 -31.24 16.40 10.57
CA ASN A 46 -32.08 17.50 10.12
C ASN A 46 -31.55 18.88 10.56
N ALA A 47 -30.93 18.99 11.73
CA ALA A 47 -30.32 20.24 12.17
C ALA A 47 -29.12 20.60 11.27
N VAL A 48 -28.31 19.63 10.88
CA VAL A 48 -27.18 19.82 9.94
C VAL A 48 -27.69 20.16 8.54
N LEU A 49 -28.63 19.39 8.00
CA LEU A 49 -29.17 19.60 6.65
C LEU A 49 -29.85 20.96 6.47
N ASN A 50 -30.42 21.53 7.54
CA ASN A 50 -31.03 22.86 7.53
C ASN A 50 -30.04 23.98 7.90
N GLY A 51 -28.75 23.68 8.04
CA GLY A 51 -27.72 24.66 8.40
C GLY A 51 -27.83 25.21 9.82
N ARG A 52 -28.67 24.61 10.68
CA ARG A 52 -28.81 25.00 12.10
C ARG A 52 -27.66 24.46 12.96
N ARG A 53 -26.93 23.48 12.45
CA ARG A 53 -25.75 22.90 13.08
C ARG A 53 -24.67 22.62 12.04
N GLU A 54 -23.44 22.70 12.49
CA GLU A 54 -22.29 22.25 11.71
C GLU A 54 -22.17 20.73 11.76
N THR A 55 -21.53 20.17 10.74
CA THR A 55 -21.30 18.72 10.64
C THR A 55 -20.29 18.26 11.69
N SER A 56 -20.62 17.20 12.43
CA SER A 56 -19.73 16.63 13.44
C SER A 56 -18.67 15.71 12.81
N ILE A 57 -17.55 15.52 13.51
CA ILE A 57 -16.53 14.53 13.11
C ILE A 57 -17.10 13.10 13.02
N THR A 58 -18.12 12.79 13.83
CA THR A 58 -18.81 11.48 13.80
C THR A 58 -19.49 11.26 12.45
N PHE A 59 -20.21 12.26 11.94
CA PHE A 59 -20.81 12.20 10.61
C PHE A 59 -19.73 12.04 9.52
N LEU A 60 -18.65 12.81 9.60
CA LEU A 60 -17.56 12.73 8.62
C LEU A 60 -16.89 11.35 8.60
N ASN A 61 -16.55 10.82 9.79
CA ASN A 61 -15.96 9.49 9.89
C ASN A 61 -16.86 8.42 9.27
N LYS A 62 -18.17 8.46 9.51
CA LYS A 62 -19.09 7.49 8.90
C LYS A 62 -19.18 7.64 7.38
N LEU A 63 -19.18 8.87 6.86
CA LEU A 63 -19.13 9.12 5.42
C LEU A 63 -17.90 8.49 4.76
N PHE A 64 -16.72 8.69 5.35
CA PHE A 64 -15.46 8.17 4.79
C PHE A 64 -15.44 6.64 4.78
N HIS A 65 -15.81 6.01 5.89
CA HIS A 65 -15.65 4.57 6.03
C HIS A 65 -16.81 3.77 5.41
N SER A 66 -18.04 4.27 5.53
CA SER A 66 -19.26 3.52 5.15
C SER A 66 -19.75 3.87 3.75
N PHE A 67 -19.50 5.10 3.29
CA PHE A 67 -19.99 5.59 2.00
C PHE A 67 -18.85 5.91 1.03
N LYS A 68 -17.60 5.63 1.43
CA LYS A 68 -16.39 5.80 0.59
C LYS A 68 -16.27 7.22 0.02
N VAL A 69 -16.67 8.20 0.81
CA VAL A 69 -16.62 9.61 0.42
C VAL A 69 -15.19 10.10 0.52
N ASN A 70 -14.76 10.87 -0.48
CA ASN A 70 -13.41 11.39 -0.56
C ASN A 70 -13.19 12.52 0.47
N PRO A 71 -12.24 12.38 1.42
CA PRO A 71 -11.94 13.45 2.37
C PRO A 71 -11.45 14.73 1.71
N LEU A 72 -10.73 14.64 0.57
CA LEU A 72 -10.26 15.83 -0.16
C LEU A 72 -11.44 16.66 -0.69
N TYR A 73 -12.52 16.00 -1.09
CA TYR A 73 -13.76 16.67 -1.48
C TYR A 73 -14.36 17.39 -0.27
N ILE A 74 -14.59 16.67 0.83
CA ILE A 74 -15.23 17.23 2.03
C ILE A 74 -14.44 18.41 2.64
N PHE A 75 -13.12 18.30 2.77
CA PHE A 75 -12.33 19.33 3.45
C PHE A 75 -11.91 20.49 2.54
N PHE A 76 -11.67 20.23 1.25
CA PHE A 76 -11.06 21.21 0.35
C PHE A 76 -11.86 21.48 -0.93
N GLY A 77 -12.95 20.76 -1.19
CA GLY A 77 -13.71 20.87 -2.44
C GLY A 77 -12.93 20.42 -3.66
N LYS A 78 -11.95 19.52 -3.49
CA LYS A 78 -11.07 19.03 -4.56
C LYS A 78 -11.26 17.53 -4.81
N GLY A 79 -11.05 17.12 -6.06
CA GLY A 79 -11.18 15.73 -6.46
C GLY A 79 -12.64 15.28 -6.60
N ASN A 80 -12.84 13.99 -6.86
CA ASN A 80 -14.17 13.39 -6.99
C ASN A 80 -14.85 13.28 -5.62
N MET A 81 -16.18 13.35 -5.60
CA MET A 81 -17.00 13.26 -4.38
C MET A 81 -16.86 11.89 -3.69
N LEU A 82 -16.99 10.82 -4.46
CA LEU A 82 -16.79 9.45 -4.01
C LEU A 82 -15.42 8.97 -4.47
N LEU A 83 -14.81 8.14 -3.64
CA LEU A 83 -13.63 7.39 -4.03
C LEU A 83 -14.05 6.34 -5.08
N PRO A 84 -13.19 6.04 -6.07
CA PRO A 84 -13.48 5.02 -7.08
C PRO A 84 -13.81 3.68 -6.41
N GLU A 85 -14.58 2.82 -7.09
CA GLU A 85 -14.98 1.48 -6.58
C GLU A 85 -13.79 0.52 -6.36
N SER A 86 -12.56 0.94 -6.64
CA SER A 86 -11.39 0.25 -6.14
C SER A 86 -11.46 0.22 -4.60
N ASN A 87 -11.23 -0.95 -4.01
CA ASN A 87 -11.16 -1.21 -2.57
C ASN A 87 -10.03 -0.43 -1.84
N GLU A 88 -9.88 0.87 -2.06
CA GLU A 88 -8.83 1.73 -1.49
C GLU A 88 -9.22 2.23 -0.09
N PHE A 89 -9.71 1.29 0.72
CA PHE A 89 -9.58 1.34 2.17
C PHE A 89 -9.09 -0.01 2.72
N GLU A 90 -8.42 -0.83 1.90
CA GLU A 90 -7.27 -1.55 2.45
C GLU A 90 -6.28 -0.45 2.80
N ASP A 91 -5.88 -0.34 4.07
CA ASP A 91 -4.84 0.58 4.52
C ASP A 91 -3.71 0.54 3.47
N ASP A 92 -3.40 1.66 2.82
CA ASP A 92 -2.36 1.70 1.78
C ASP A 92 -1.07 1.04 2.29
N ASN A 93 -0.84 1.13 3.61
CA ASN A 93 0.22 0.45 4.32
C ASN A 93 0.08 -1.07 4.29
N GLU A 94 -1.11 -1.65 4.51
CA GLU A 94 -1.32 -3.10 4.51
C GLU A 94 -1.13 -3.71 3.11
N ARG A 95 -1.59 -3.02 2.06
CA ARG A 95 -1.35 -3.44 0.68
C ARG A 95 0.13 -3.38 0.32
N GLU A 96 0.82 -2.31 0.70
CA GLU A 96 2.25 -2.17 0.46
C GLU A 96 3.06 -3.19 1.27
N ILE A 97 2.68 -3.45 2.53
CA ILE A 97 3.27 -4.52 3.36
C ILE A 97 3.14 -5.88 2.66
N LYS A 98 1.96 -6.19 2.11
CA LYS A 98 1.74 -7.47 1.41
C LYS A 98 2.56 -7.57 0.12
N ARG A 99 2.67 -6.48 -0.62
CA ARG A 99 3.51 -6.39 -1.83
C ARG A 99 4.99 -6.58 -1.46
N LEU A 100 5.48 -5.85 -0.47
CA LEU A 100 6.86 -5.95 0.02
C LEU A 100 7.17 -7.34 0.56
N ALA A 101 6.26 -7.96 1.33
CA ALA A 101 6.43 -9.32 1.81
C ALA A 101 6.57 -10.34 0.67
N THR A 102 5.80 -10.16 -0.40
CA THR A 102 5.90 -11.02 -1.60
C THR A 102 7.25 -10.84 -2.30
N LEU A 103 7.72 -9.58 -2.43
CA LEU A 103 9.00 -9.27 -3.04
C LEU A 103 10.17 -9.84 -2.22
N VAL A 104 10.14 -9.66 -0.90
CA VAL A 104 11.15 -10.18 0.04
C VAL A 104 11.27 -11.69 -0.09
N LYS A 105 10.14 -12.42 -0.10
CA LYS A 105 10.14 -13.88 -0.28
C LYS A 105 10.78 -14.32 -1.61
N GLY A 106 10.58 -13.54 -2.67
CA GLY A 106 11.25 -13.78 -3.96
C GLY A 106 12.77 -13.59 -3.87
N LEU A 107 13.20 -12.48 -3.27
CA LEU A 107 14.61 -12.15 -3.09
C LEU A 107 15.33 -13.16 -2.19
N GLU A 108 14.69 -13.64 -1.13
CA GLU A 108 15.23 -14.69 -0.25
C GLU A 108 15.52 -15.98 -1.03
N LYS A 109 14.60 -16.37 -1.93
CA LYS A 109 14.79 -17.53 -2.80
C LYS A 109 15.95 -17.32 -3.77
N ASP A 110 16.07 -16.13 -4.35
CA ASP A 110 17.16 -15.82 -5.28
C ASP A 110 18.52 -15.82 -4.58
N VAL A 111 18.61 -15.28 -3.36
CA VAL A 111 19.82 -15.34 -2.52
C VAL A 111 20.22 -16.79 -2.25
N GLU A 112 19.27 -17.65 -1.93
CA GLU A 112 19.57 -19.08 -1.69
C GLU A 112 20.06 -19.78 -2.96
N ASN A 113 19.44 -19.51 -4.11
CA ASN A 113 19.91 -20.03 -5.40
C ASN A 113 21.35 -19.57 -5.70
N PHE A 114 21.67 -18.29 -5.44
CA PHE A 114 23.02 -17.78 -5.65
C PHE A 114 24.04 -18.42 -4.71
N ARG A 115 23.68 -18.70 -3.45
CA ARG A 115 24.57 -19.42 -2.51
C ARG A 115 24.94 -20.80 -3.02
N ILE A 116 23.98 -21.56 -3.56
CA ILE A 116 24.23 -22.87 -4.16
C ILE A 116 25.21 -22.76 -5.32
N VAL A 117 25.01 -21.78 -6.21
CA VAL A 117 25.90 -21.56 -7.36
C VAL A 117 27.31 -21.17 -6.93
N ILE A 118 27.45 -20.31 -5.91
CA ILE A 118 28.76 -19.92 -5.37
C ILE A 118 29.49 -21.13 -4.80
N ALA A 119 28.81 -21.96 -3.99
CA ALA A 119 29.41 -23.16 -3.42
C ALA A 119 29.93 -24.12 -4.51
N ALA A 120 29.15 -24.37 -5.56
CA ALA A 120 29.58 -25.21 -6.67
C ALA A 120 30.79 -24.62 -7.43
N LYS A 121 30.84 -23.29 -7.58
CA LYS A 121 32.00 -22.61 -8.18
C LYS A 121 33.25 -22.72 -7.31
N ASP A 122 33.12 -22.59 -6.00
CA ASP A 122 34.23 -22.71 -5.06
C ASP A 122 34.84 -24.11 -5.04
N GLU A 123 34.01 -25.15 -5.15
CA GLU A 123 34.46 -26.53 -5.33
C GLU A 123 35.25 -26.71 -6.64
N THR A 124 34.72 -26.15 -7.74
CA THR A 124 35.37 -26.20 -9.05
C THR A 124 36.73 -25.50 -9.02
N ILE A 125 36.80 -24.30 -8.43
CA ILE A 125 38.04 -23.54 -8.27
C ILE A 125 39.05 -24.33 -7.43
N SER A 126 38.58 -24.98 -6.36
CA SER A 126 39.43 -25.79 -5.49
C SER A 126 39.99 -27.02 -6.22
N ALA A 127 39.19 -27.69 -7.05
CA ALA A 127 39.65 -28.79 -7.90
C ALA A 127 40.71 -28.32 -8.91
N GLN A 128 40.46 -27.21 -9.60
CA GLN A 128 41.39 -26.63 -10.57
C GLN A 128 42.73 -26.23 -9.92
N LYS A 129 42.69 -25.67 -8.71
CA LYS A 129 43.90 -25.33 -7.95
C LYS A 129 44.74 -26.57 -7.62
N ARG A 130 44.10 -27.69 -7.23
CA ARG A 130 44.80 -28.96 -6.96
C ARG A 130 45.49 -29.49 -8.21
N GLU A 131 44.77 -29.51 -9.33
CA GLU A 131 45.31 -29.96 -10.62
C GLU A 131 46.50 -29.11 -11.07
N ASN A 132 46.38 -27.78 -11.01
CA ASN A 132 47.47 -26.86 -11.35
C ASN A 132 48.72 -27.07 -10.50
N ASN A 133 48.55 -27.34 -9.19
CA ASN A 133 49.67 -27.67 -8.32
C ASN A 133 50.36 -28.97 -8.75
N THR A 134 49.59 -30.01 -9.06
CA THR A 134 50.13 -31.30 -9.55
C THR A 134 50.90 -31.12 -10.86
N LEU A 135 50.35 -30.39 -11.83
CA LEU A 135 51.01 -30.09 -13.10
C LEU A 135 52.30 -29.30 -12.88
N THR A 136 52.29 -28.34 -11.96
CA THR A 136 53.47 -27.53 -11.61
C THR A 136 54.61 -28.41 -11.07
N GLU A 137 54.32 -29.35 -10.18
CA GLU A 137 55.31 -30.30 -9.67
C GLU A 137 55.82 -31.27 -10.76
N GLN A 138 54.93 -31.77 -11.64
CA GLN A 138 55.34 -32.60 -12.78
C GLN A 138 56.29 -31.86 -13.73
N ILE A 139 55.99 -30.60 -14.06
CA ILE A 139 56.84 -29.74 -14.90
C ILE A 139 58.22 -29.55 -14.24
N LYS A 140 58.26 -29.36 -12.92
CA LYS A 140 59.51 -29.18 -12.16
C LYS A 140 60.39 -30.44 -12.24
N LEU A 141 59.81 -31.63 -12.05
CA LEU A 141 60.50 -32.90 -12.18
C LEU A 141 61.02 -33.14 -13.61
N LEU A 142 60.21 -32.86 -14.62
CA LEU A 142 60.61 -32.98 -16.03
C LEU A 142 61.80 -32.07 -16.35
N LYS A 143 61.76 -30.79 -15.92
CA LYS A 143 62.88 -29.84 -16.10
C LYS A 143 64.18 -30.32 -15.45
N GLN A 144 64.09 -30.95 -14.27
CA GLN A 144 65.26 -31.54 -13.60
C GLN A 144 65.80 -32.74 -14.40
N SER A 145 64.93 -33.62 -14.91
CA SER A 145 65.35 -34.79 -15.69
C SER A 145 66.02 -34.45 -17.03
N VAL A 146 65.62 -33.34 -17.67
CA VAL A 146 66.22 -32.86 -18.93
C VAL A 146 67.62 -32.29 -18.68
N LYS A 147 67.85 -31.59 -17.56
CA LYS A 147 69.17 -31.06 -17.18
C LYS A 147 70.22 -32.13 -16.87
N VAL A 148 69.82 -33.34 -16.49
CA VAL A 148 70.73 -34.44 -16.15
C VAL A 148 71.15 -35.24 -17.40
N LYS A 149 70.46 -35.07 -18.53
CA LYS A 149 70.74 -35.76 -19.80
C LYS A 149 71.55 -34.94 -20.81
N GLN A 150 71.94 -33.70 -20.47
CA GLN A 150 72.83 -32.84 -21.26
C GLN A 150 74.21 -32.78 -20.59
#